data_AF-A0A4Q4MSG0-F1
#
_entry.id   AF-A0A4Q4MSG0-F1
#
_cell.length_a   1.000
_cell.length_b   1.000
_cell.length_c   1.000
_cell.angle_alpha   90.00
_cell.angle_beta   90.00
_cell.angle_gamma   90.00
#
_symmetry.space_group_name_H-M   'P 1'
#
loop_
_entity.id
_entity.type
_entity.pdbx_description
1 polymer ?
#
loop_
_entity_poly.entity_id
_entity_poly.type
_entity_poly.pdbx_seq_one_letter_code
_entity_poly.pdbx_strand_id
1 'polypeptide(L)'
;MSKPRSANGAEDCRVEVRTTGPGSPLAASDQRIIEIAQRNATSSPLLRLPPEIRNMIYTLIIDVNTVVFTKAGLGRGRHPIQDGLALLRVCRQIHAEAALLPYALNTFVFWTFISDLQAFLYGRKKEQIAALRNVQWGSDTKTAVEWMKVLGQPER
;
A
#
# COMPACT_ATOMS: atom_id res chain seq x y z
N MET A 1 20.93 -57.70 33.63
CA MET A 1 21.52 -56.50 33.00
C MET A 1 21.27 -56.53 31.51
N SER A 2 20.39 -55.67 31.00
CA SER A 2 20.20 -55.41 29.56
C SER A 2 19.72 -53.96 29.38
N LYS A 3 20.42 -53.20 28.53
CA LYS A 3 20.31 -51.74 28.31
C LYS A 3 18.93 -51.27 27.81
N PRO A 4 18.53 -50.00 28.05
CA PRO A 4 17.41 -49.37 27.37
C PRO A 4 17.84 -48.77 26.03
N ARG A 5 16.95 -48.79 25.01
CA ARG A 5 17.16 -48.12 23.72
C ARG A 5 16.05 -47.10 23.52
N SER A 6 16.48 -45.83 23.48
CA SER A 6 15.70 -44.65 23.12
C SER A 6 15.33 -44.67 21.63
N ALA A 7 14.17 -44.13 21.27
CA ALA A 7 13.90 -43.61 19.93
C ALA A 7 12.85 -42.48 20.00
N ASN A 8 13.33 -41.27 19.75
CA ASN A 8 12.55 -40.06 19.50
C ASN A 8 11.84 -40.20 18.14
N GLY A 9 10.54 -39.90 18.09
CA GLY A 9 9.81 -39.62 16.85
C GLY A 9 9.54 -38.13 16.74
N ALA A 10 10.41 -37.40 16.06
CA ALA A 10 10.15 -36.02 15.65
C ALA A 10 9.12 -36.04 14.52
N GLU A 11 7.96 -35.41 14.73
CA GLU A 11 6.99 -35.15 13.68
C GLU A 11 7.55 -34.07 12.74
N ASP A 12 8.06 -34.52 11.60
CA ASP A 12 8.55 -33.68 10.52
C ASP A 12 7.35 -33.01 9.83
N CYS A 13 7.09 -31.74 10.15
CA CYS A 13 6.13 -30.88 9.46
C CYS A 13 6.66 -30.58 8.04
N ARG A 14 6.51 -31.55 7.14
CA ARG A 14 6.78 -31.35 5.72
C ARG A 14 5.70 -30.44 5.15
N VAL A 15 6.02 -29.15 5.04
CA VAL A 15 5.26 -28.20 4.23
C VAL A 15 5.27 -28.72 2.80
N GLU A 16 4.15 -29.28 2.35
CA GLU A 16 3.98 -29.65 0.94
C GLU A 16 4.05 -28.39 0.09
N VAL A 17 5.20 -28.20 -0.55
CA VAL A 17 5.35 -27.28 -1.67
C VAL A 17 4.33 -27.71 -2.71
N ARG A 18 3.32 -26.87 -2.96
CA ARG A 18 2.37 -27.04 -4.05
C ARG A 18 3.14 -27.00 -5.36
N THR A 19 3.61 -28.16 -5.83
CA THR A 19 4.21 -28.30 -7.15
C THR A 19 3.09 -28.16 -8.18
N THR A 20 2.94 -26.95 -8.74
CA THR A 20 2.07 -26.70 -9.88
C THR A 20 2.57 -27.53 -11.06
N GLY A 21 1.73 -28.44 -11.57
CA GLY A 21 2.07 -29.26 -12.73
C GLY A 21 2.44 -28.42 -13.96
N PRO A 22 3.26 -28.97 -14.88
CA PRO A 22 3.93 -28.23 -15.97
C PRO A 22 3.00 -27.73 -17.11
N GLY A 23 1.69 -27.63 -16.89
CA GLY A 23 0.72 -27.19 -17.89
C GLY A 23 -0.40 -26.30 -17.35
N SER A 24 -0.28 -25.76 -16.13
CA SER A 24 -1.30 -24.85 -15.60
C SER A 24 -1.24 -23.48 -16.30
N PRO A 25 -2.36 -22.95 -16.83
CA PRO A 25 -2.44 -21.60 -17.42
C PRO A 25 -1.93 -20.49 -16.50
N LEU A 26 -1.97 -20.72 -15.18
CA LEU A 26 -1.48 -19.79 -14.16
C LEU A 26 0.06 -19.64 -14.19
N ALA A 27 0.80 -20.71 -14.50
CA ALA A 27 2.26 -20.69 -14.52
C ALA A 27 2.82 -19.83 -15.68
N ALA A 28 2.15 -19.85 -16.84
CA ALA A 28 2.54 -19.02 -17.98
C ALA A 28 2.32 -17.52 -17.72
N SER A 29 1.26 -17.16 -16.99
CA SER A 29 1.02 -15.77 -16.57
C SER A 29 2.05 -15.27 -15.57
N ASP A 30 2.45 -16.11 -14.61
CA ASP A 30 3.48 -15.74 -13.63
C ASP A 30 4.84 -15.57 -14.30
N GLN A 31 5.19 -16.47 -15.23
CA GLN A 31 6.42 -16.37 -16.03
C GLN A 31 6.49 -15.05 -16.81
N ARG A 32 5.40 -14.65 -17.46
CA ARG A 32 5.33 -13.36 -18.19
C ARG A 32 5.53 -12.15 -17.26
N ILE A 33 5.00 -12.20 -16.04
CA ILE A 33 5.17 -11.11 -15.04
C ILE A 33 6.63 -11.01 -14.62
N ILE A 34 7.29 -12.15 -14.40
CA ILE A 34 8.72 -12.22 -14.05
C ILE A 34 9.57 -11.63 -15.17
N GLU A 35 9.31 -11.99 -16.43
CA GLU A 35 10.03 -11.45 -17.59
C GLU A 35 9.85 -9.93 -17.73
N ILE A 36 8.64 -9.42 -17.45
CA ILE A 36 8.38 -7.97 -17.43
C ILE A 36 9.18 -7.30 -16.30
N ALA A 37 9.20 -7.88 -15.11
CA ALA A 37 9.97 -7.35 -13.99
C ALA A 37 11.49 -7.33 -14.27
N GLN A 38 12.03 -8.41 -14.84
CA GLN A 38 13.44 -8.51 -15.23
C GLN A 38 13.82 -7.50 -16.32
N ARG A 39 12.97 -7.36 -17.35
CA ARG A 39 13.18 -6.34 -18.39
C ARG A 39 13.15 -4.95 -17.77
N ASN A 40 12.17 -4.66 -16.93
CA ASN A 40 12.05 -3.38 -16.25
C ASN A 40 13.29 -3.05 -15.41
N ALA A 41 13.86 -4.01 -14.69
CA ALA A 41 15.05 -3.82 -13.88
C ALA A 41 16.30 -3.45 -14.71
N THR A 42 16.38 -3.92 -15.96
CA THR A 42 17.55 -3.69 -16.83
C THR A 42 17.37 -2.52 -17.79
N SER A 43 16.15 -2.33 -18.32
CA SER A 43 15.86 -1.34 -19.36
C SER A 43 15.25 -0.03 -18.84
N SER A 44 14.64 -0.01 -17.66
CA SER A 44 14.05 1.21 -17.10
C SER A 44 15.11 2.10 -16.45
N PRO A 45 15.25 3.37 -16.86
CA PRO A 45 16.13 4.32 -16.18
C PRO A 45 15.77 4.55 -14.71
N LEU A 46 14.49 4.43 -14.35
CA LEU A 46 14.01 4.61 -12.98
C LEU A 46 14.23 3.37 -12.12
N LEU A 47 13.90 2.18 -12.63
CA LEU A 47 13.92 0.95 -11.82
C LEU A 47 15.31 0.34 -11.64
N ARG A 48 16.30 0.80 -12.42
CA ARG A 48 17.72 0.48 -12.19
C ARG A 48 18.37 1.30 -11.08
N LEU A 49 17.74 2.39 -10.64
CA LEU A 49 18.28 3.23 -9.57
C LEU A 49 18.19 2.51 -8.23
N PRO A 50 19.06 2.81 -7.25
CA PRO A 50 18.92 2.34 -5.89
C PRO A 50 17.58 2.76 -5.26
N PRO A 51 17.02 1.96 -4.32
CA PRO A 51 15.75 2.27 -3.66
C PRO A 51 15.68 3.66 -3.02
N GLU A 52 16.80 4.16 -2.49
CA GLU A 52 16.91 5.47 -1.85
C GLU A 52 16.57 6.58 -2.84
N ILE A 53 17.13 6.51 -4.05
CA ILE A 53 16.89 7.50 -5.11
C ILE A 53 15.48 7.38 -5.66
N ARG A 54 14.95 6.16 -5.79
CA ARG A 54 13.55 5.95 -6.19
C ARG A 54 12.59 6.59 -5.19
N ASN A 55 12.82 6.38 -3.89
CA ASN A 55 12.01 6.98 -2.83
C ASN A 55 12.04 8.51 -2.88
N MET A 56 13.21 9.13 -3.12
CA MET A 56 13.30 10.59 -3.31
C MET A 56 12.43 11.06 -4.48
N ILE A 57 12.50 10.37 -5.62
CA ILE A 57 11.69 10.70 -6.80
C ILE A 57 10.20 10.53 -6.49
N TYR A 58 9.80 9.44 -5.83
CA TYR A 58 8.41 9.21 -5.46
C TYR A 58 7.90 10.30 -4.52
N THR A 59 8.67 10.68 -3.51
CA THR A 59 8.33 11.77 -2.59
C THR A 59 8.10 13.07 -3.36
N LEU A 60 8.99 13.45 -4.27
CA LEU A 60 8.84 14.69 -5.07
C LEU A 60 7.57 14.71 -5.92
N ILE A 61 7.09 13.55 -6.37
CA ILE A 61 5.89 13.44 -7.22
C ILE A 61 4.62 13.37 -6.37
N ILE A 62 4.67 12.70 -5.22
CA ILE A 62 3.50 12.32 -4.43
C ILE A 62 3.20 13.33 -3.31
N ASP A 63 4.21 14.04 -2.81
CA ASP A 63 4.04 15.07 -1.80
C ASP A 63 3.48 16.36 -2.42
N VAL A 64 2.18 16.55 -2.24
CA VAL A 64 1.45 17.76 -2.65
C VAL A 64 1.09 18.62 -1.44
N ASN A 65 1.67 18.34 -0.28
CA ASN A 65 1.50 19.01 1.01
C ASN A 65 0.08 18.94 1.60
N THR A 66 -0.95 19.34 0.86
CA THR A 66 -2.34 19.40 1.34
C THR A 66 -3.35 18.97 0.28
N VAL A 67 -4.20 18.01 0.64
CA VAL A 67 -5.30 17.49 -0.18
C VAL A 67 -6.62 17.91 0.47
N VAL A 68 -7.30 18.87 -0.15
CA VAL A 68 -8.54 19.43 0.38
C VAL A 68 -9.76 18.76 -0.25
N PHE A 69 -10.64 18.19 0.57
CA PHE A 69 -11.91 17.62 0.17
C PHE A 69 -13.01 18.65 0.40
N THR A 70 -13.53 19.21 -0.70
CA THR A 70 -14.71 20.09 -0.69
C THR A 70 -15.80 19.51 -1.60
N LYS A 71 -17.04 19.92 -1.40
CA LYS A 71 -18.16 19.56 -2.29
C LYS A 71 -17.91 19.95 -3.77
N ALA A 72 -17.08 20.96 -4.02
CA ALA A 72 -16.60 21.34 -5.36
C ALA A 72 -15.48 20.40 -5.89
N GLY A 73 -14.64 19.88 -4.99
CA GLY A 73 -13.52 18.96 -5.29
C GLY A 73 -13.93 17.52 -5.57
N LEU A 74 -15.05 17.04 -4.99
CA LEU A 74 -15.59 15.70 -5.25
C LEU A 74 -16.22 15.54 -6.65
N GLY A 75 -16.35 16.63 -7.42
CA GLY A 75 -17.13 16.62 -8.67
C GLY A 75 -16.36 16.90 -9.95
N ARG A 76 -15.42 17.86 -9.98
CA ARG A 76 -14.93 18.40 -11.29
C ARG A 76 -13.47 18.88 -11.34
N GLY A 77 -12.71 18.83 -10.25
CA GLY A 77 -11.31 19.26 -10.23
C GLY A 77 -10.32 18.10 -10.26
N ARG A 78 -9.24 18.20 -11.04
CA ARG A 78 -8.05 17.38 -10.80
C ARG A 78 -7.46 17.79 -9.46
N HIS A 79 -7.49 16.89 -8.47
CA HIS A 79 -6.69 17.10 -7.28
C HIS A 79 -5.21 16.95 -7.64
N PRO A 80 -4.30 17.78 -7.08
CA PRO A 80 -2.86 17.67 -7.35
C PRO A 80 -2.31 16.25 -7.13
N ILE A 81 -2.88 15.52 -6.16
CA ILE A 81 -2.51 14.15 -5.86
C ILE A 81 -2.82 13.17 -7.00
N GLN A 82 -3.75 13.47 -7.91
CA GLN A 82 -4.14 12.56 -9.00
C GLN A 82 -3.00 12.29 -9.97
N ASP A 83 -2.17 13.30 -10.25
CA ASP A 83 -1.01 13.14 -11.13
C ASP A 83 0.03 12.21 -10.48
N GLY A 84 0.24 12.34 -9.16
CA GLY A 84 1.10 11.43 -8.39
C GLY A 84 0.53 10.01 -8.24
N LEU A 85 -0.80 9.86 -8.17
CA LEU A 85 -1.46 8.54 -8.11
C LEU A 85 -1.36 7.78 -9.45
N ALA A 86 -1.20 8.48 -10.58
CA ALA A 86 -0.98 7.84 -11.87
C ALA A 86 0.30 6.99 -11.88
N LEU A 87 1.34 7.45 -11.16
CA LEU A 87 2.61 6.72 -11.00
C LEU A 87 2.41 5.32 -10.41
N LEU A 88 1.50 5.20 -9.42
CA LEU A 88 1.20 3.92 -8.76
C LEU A 88 0.56 2.89 -9.70
N ARG A 89 0.08 3.31 -10.88
CA ARG A 89 -0.57 2.42 -11.86
C ARG A 89 0.38 1.91 -12.94
N VAL A 90 1.64 2.37 -12.95
CA VAL A 90 2.60 2.04 -14.02
C VAL A 90 3.06 0.58 -13.94
N CYS A 91 3.53 0.13 -12.77
CA CYS A 91 3.95 -1.25 -12.58
C CYS A 91 3.80 -1.71 -11.12
N ARG A 92 3.86 -3.04 -10.91
CA ARG A 92 3.70 -3.64 -9.57
C ARG A 92 4.81 -3.24 -8.59
N GLN A 93 6.03 -3.05 -9.07
CA GLN A 93 7.17 -2.65 -8.23
C GLN A 93 6.97 -1.25 -7.66
N ILE A 94 6.69 -0.26 -8.51
CA ILE A 94 6.42 1.12 -8.09
C ILE A 94 5.23 1.16 -7.14
N HIS A 95 4.16 0.41 -7.45
CA HIS A 95 3.01 0.31 -6.57
C HIS A 95 3.41 -0.23 -5.18
N ALA A 96 4.20 -1.30 -5.11
CA ALA A 96 4.61 -1.88 -3.83
C ALA A 96 5.46 -0.92 -2.99
N GLU A 97 6.33 -0.13 -3.63
CA GLU A 97 7.22 0.82 -2.94
C GLU A 97 6.49 2.10 -2.50
N ALA A 98 5.61 2.64 -3.35
CA ALA A 98 5.09 4.00 -3.20
C ALA A 98 3.63 4.08 -2.75
N ALA A 99 2.86 2.98 -2.71
CA ALA A 99 1.40 3.05 -2.46
C ALA A 99 0.99 3.65 -1.10
N LEU A 100 1.90 3.66 -0.12
CA LEU A 100 1.66 4.26 1.20
C LEU A 100 2.09 5.72 1.30
N LEU A 101 2.98 6.19 0.41
CA LEU A 101 3.48 7.56 0.41
C LEU A 101 2.38 8.63 0.29
N PRO A 102 1.33 8.46 -0.54
CA PRO A 102 0.24 9.43 -0.62
C PRO A 102 -0.40 9.70 0.74
N TYR A 103 -0.48 8.68 1.59
CA TYR A 103 -1.11 8.76 2.91
C TYR A 103 -0.15 9.25 4.00
N ALA A 104 1.12 8.86 3.91
CA ALA A 104 2.13 9.19 4.90
C ALA A 104 2.66 10.63 4.81
N LEU A 105 2.73 11.17 3.59
CA LEU A 105 3.35 12.48 3.33
C LEU A 105 2.33 13.62 3.33
N ASN A 106 1.10 13.37 2.85
CA ASN A 106 0.13 14.44 2.63
C ASN A 106 -0.78 14.69 3.84
N THR A 107 -1.24 15.94 3.96
CA THR A 107 -2.30 16.32 4.90
C THR A 107 -3.66 16.30 4.20
N PHE A 108 -4.61 15.54 4.74
CA PHE A 108 -5.96 15.40 4.18
C PHE A 108 -6.93 16.29 4.96
N VAL A 109 -7.57 17.25 4.29
CA VAL A 109 -8.41 18.26 4.94
C VAL A 109 -9.86 18.14 4.50
N PHE A 110 -10.76 17.96 5.45
CA PHE A 110 -12.20 17.84 5.25
C PHE A 110 -12.89 19.05 5.88
N TRP A 111 -13.53 19.89 5.07
CA TRP A 111 -14.17 21.11 5.60
C TRP A 111 -15.67 20.99 5.77
N THR A 112 -16.33 20.27 4.86
CA THR A 112 -17.78 20.42 4.68
C THR A 112 -18.60 19.46 5.52
N PHE A 113 -18.32 18.14 5.42
CA PHE A 113 -19.12 17.15 6.12
C PHE A 113 -18.25 16.07 6.75
N ILE A 114 -18.58 15.69 7.99
CA ILE A 114 -17.93 14.58 8.68
C ILE A 114 -18.21 13.23 7.99
N SER A 115 -19.31 13.14 7.22
CA SER A 115 -19.63 11.98 6.38
C SER A 115 -18.59 11.73 5.29
N ASP A 116 -17.94 12.78 4.76
CA ASP A 116 -16.88 12.65 3.75
C ASP A 116 -15.61 12.06 4.37
N LEU A 117 -15.26 12.52 5.57
CA LEU A 117 -14.18 11.96 6.37
C LEU A 117 -14.45 10.48 6.69
N GLN A 118 -15.66 10.18 7.18
CA GLN A 118 -16.10 8.81 7.44
C GLN A 118 -15.99 7.92 6.20
N ALA A 119 -16.63 8.31 5.08
CA ALA A 119 -16.58 7.55 3.83
C ALA A 119 -15.14 7.35 3.33
N PHE A 120 -14.29 8.38 3.45
CA PHE A 120 -12.88 8.28 3.09
C PHE A 120 -12.16 7.24 3.95
N LEU A 121 -12.31 7.28 5.28
CA LEU A 121 -11.65 6.32 6.18
C LEU A 121 -12.17 4.88 5.98
N TYR A 122 -13.48 4.69 5.79
CA TYR A 122 -14.06 3.36 5.58
C TYR A 122 -13.63 2.68 4.28
N GLY A 123 -13.28 3.47 3.26
CA GLY A 123 -12.81 2.97 1.97
C GLY A 123 -11.35 2.54 1.95
N ARG A 124 -10.60 2.71 3.04
CA ARG A 124 -9.14 2.46 3.07
C ARG A 124 -8.79 1.14 3.75
N LYS A 125 -7.65 0.58 3.33
CA LYS A 125 -7.06 -0.60 3.95
C LYS A 125 -6.40 -0.23 5.28
N LYS A 126 -6.20 -1.21 6.17
CA LYS A 126 -5.58 -1.00 7.49
C LYS A 126 -4.21 -0.34 7.39
N GLU A 127 -3.41 -0.76 6.41
CA GLU A 127 -2.06 -0.22 6.19
C GLU A 127 -2.12 1.25 5.75
N GLN A 128 -3.13 1.61 4.96
CA GLN A 128 -3.34 2.99 4.52
C GLN A 128 -3.83 3.87 5.68
N ILE A 129 -4.71 3.34 6.53
CA ILE A 129 -5.16 4.01 7.76
C ILE A 129 -3.99 4.23 8.73
N ALA A 130 -3.14 3.23 8.94
CA ALA A 130 -1.96 3.35 9.78
C ALA A 130 -0.95 4.37 9.23
N ALA A 131 -0.87 4.51 7.90
CA ALA A 131 -0.02 5.49 7.25
C ALA A 131 -0.59 6.93 7.30
N LEU A 132 -1.90 7.11 7.49
CA LEU A 132 -2.55 8.43 7.52
C LEU A 132 -2.26 9.17 8.85
N ARG A 133 -1.24 10.03 8.81
CA ARG A 133 -0.79 10.81 9.99
C ARG A 133 -1.53 12.12 10.19
N ASN A 134 -1.82 12.82 9.09
CA ASN A 134 -2.33 14.19 9.13
C ASN A 134 -3.71 14.26 8.49
N VAL A 135 -4.75 14.13 9.30
CA VAL A 135 -6.15 14.26 8.87
C VAL A 135 -6.80 15.40 9.64
N GLN A 136 -7.29 16.39 8.91
CA GLN A 136 -7.88 17.61 9.44
C GLN A 136 -9.38 17.65 9.17
N TRP A 137 -10.13 18.00 10.20
CA TRP A 137 -11.54 18.36 10.07
C TRP A 137 -11.81 19.62 10.89
N GLY A 138 -12.23 20.69 10.24
CA GLY A 138 -12.28 22.02 10.86
C GLY A 138 -10.89 22.47 11.32
N SER A 139 -10.77 22.86 12.60
CA SER A 139 -9.50 23.27 13.22
C SER A 139 -8.71 22.11 13.83
N ASP A 140 -9.31 20.92 13.93
CA ASP A 140 -8.70 19.77 14.59
C ASP A 140 -7.84 18.96 13.60
N THR A 141 -6.60 18.69 13.99
CA THR A 141 -5.71 17.74 13.30
C THR A 141 -5.51 16.52 14.17
N LYS A 142 -5.77 15.33 13.61
CA LYS A 142 -5.54 14.04 14.29
C LYS A 142 -5.08 12.99 13.28
N THR A 143 -4.53 11.89 13.77
CA THR A 143 -4.27 10.70 12.95
C THR A 143 -5.58 10.03 12.54
N ALA A 144 -5.56 9.24 11.46
CA ALA A 144 -6.76 8.51 11.05
C ALA A 144 -7.26 7.54 12.13
N VAL A 145 -6.35 6.91 12.88
CA VAL A 145 -6.70 5.98 13.98
C VAL A 145 -7.41 6.72 15.12
N GLU A 146 -6.97 7.93 15.47
CA GLU A 146 -7.64 8.76 16.46
C GLU A 146 -9.02 9.21 15.99
N TRP A 147 -9.15 9.61 14.72
CA TRP A 147 -10.45 9.92 14.14
C TRP A 147 -11.40 8.72 14.18
N MET A 148 -10.92 7.50 13.88
CA MET A 148 -11.75 6.29 14.00
C MET A 148 -12.25 6.05 15.43
N LYS A 149 -11.41 6.33 16.45
CA LYS A 149 -11.82 6.25 17.86
C LYS A 149 -12.87 7.30 18.21
N VAL A 150 -12.68 8.55 17.78
CA VAL A 150 -13.63 9.65 18.00
C VAL A 150 -14.97 9.37 17.32
N LEU A 151 -14.96 8.78 16.13
CA LEU A 151 -16.14 8.40 15.37
C LEU A 151 -16.84 7.13 15.90
N GLY A 152 -16.30 6.51 16.97
CA GLY A 152 -16.97 5.47 17.74
C GLY A 152 -17.15 4.14 17.01
N GLN A 153 -16.14 3.65 16.27
CA GLN A 153 -16.24 2.37 15.56
C GLN A 153 -15.05 1.42 15.74
N PRO A 154 -15.29 0.10 15.75
CA PRO A 154 -14.27 -0.91 16.01
C PRO A 154 -13.27 -1.03 14.86
N GLU A 155 -12.00 -1.15 15.22
CA GLU A 155 -10.92 -1.55 14.31
C GLU A 155 -11.36 -2.85 13.58
N ARG A 156 -11.43 -2.80 12.25
CA ARG A 156 -11.58 -4.00 11.41
C ARG A 156 -10.32 -4.82 11.47
#